data_AF-A0A945SBW9-F1
#
_entry.id   AF-A0A945SBW9-F1
#
_cell.length_a   1.000
_cell.length_b   1.000
_cell.length_c   1.000
_cell.angle_alpha   90.00
_cell.angle_beta   90.00
_cell.angle_gamma   90.00
#
_symmetry.space_group_name_H-M   'P 1'
#
loop_
_entity.id
_entity.type
_entity.pdbx_description
1 polymer ?
#
loop_
_entity_poly.entity_id
_entity_poly.type
_entity_poly.pdbx_seq_one_letter_code
_entity_poly.pdbx_strand_id
1 'polypeptide(L)'
;MARALGAERCTTDPIYSKLPLDKATGARDLGFGLDIADFLLEPEADEADGCITPYHCGDAFHGELVKRYVELPQICTQAAPLEYKVTSGQGWICVRQWYHYREANYGRKTGSRWEQTLLFRDGVRYFLSADRITSVNTVDRLIFRLDMPGHLKHDRGREFETIYLSYHGCIPSSEFIEDFPPDARFLYQRGPGGAPDTMIRAYQVRRDDSPGPWLGGITLDPSVVFEAWCHQRGYVCFIEEVGGEAVEAGTSFGAAYAVGWFDTIDDMTRVAHEHRGMREIDVARFTDGE
;
A
#
# COMPACT_ATOMS: atom_id res chain seq x y z
N MET A 1 21.08 5.61 -15.13
CA MET A 1 20.36 5.01 -13.99
C MET A 1 19.88 6.02 -12.94
N ALA A 2 20.63 7.05 -12.50
CA ALA A 2 20.03 8.20 -11.77
C ALA A 2 18.99 9.00 -12.61
N ARG A 3 19.06 8.86 -13.94
CA ARG A 3 18.04 9.33 -14.89
C ARG A 3 16.75 8.51 -14.90
N ALA A 4 16.70 7.32 -14.30
CA ALA A 4 15.50 6.48 -14.25
C ALA A 4 14.35 7.12 -13.46
N LEU A 5 14.68 7.98 -12.49
CA LEU A 5 13.72 8.62 -11.57
C LEU A 5 13.78 10.17 -11.60
N GLY A 6 14.50 10.79 -12.55
CA GLY A 6 14.61 12.25 -12.59
C GLY A 6 15.45 12.86 -11.47
N ALA A 7 16.35 12.09 -10.86
CA ALA A 7 17.33 12.53 -9.87
C ALA A 7 18.58 13.10 -10.57
N GLU A 8 18.44 14.17 -11.35
CA GLU A 8 19.60 14.91 -11.89
C GLU A 8 20.16 15.95 -10.91
N ARG A 9 19.52 16.12 -9.75
CA ARG A 9 20.08 16.82 -8.60
C ARG A 9 19.66 16.07 -7.34
N CYS A 10 20.65 15.52 -6.63
CA CYS A 10 20.49 15.11 -5.24
C CYS A 10 20.42 16.39 -4.40
N THR A 11 19.34 17.15 -4.57
CA THR A 11 18.91 18.15 -3.60
C THR A 11 18.01 17.45 -2.61
N THR A 12 17.97 17.95 -1.39
CA THR A 12 17.33 17.45 -0.17
C THR A 12 15.81 17.27 -0.23
N ASP A 13 15.23 17.08 -1.41
CA ASP A 13 13.80 16.85 -1.58
C ASP A 13 13.51 15.35 -1.45
N PRO A 14 12.52 14.97 -0.62
CA PRO A 14 12.17 13.57 -0.43
C PRO A 14 11.83 12.92 -1.77
N ILE A 15 12.13 11.62 -1.88
CA ILE A 15 11.86 10.73 -3.04
C ILE A 15 10.41 10.83 -3.55
N TYR A 16 9.51 11.39 -2.73
CA TYR A 16 8.09 11.66 -3.00
C TYR A 16 7.77 12.97 -3.77
N SER A 17 8.75 13.83 -4.11
CA SER A 17 8.44 15.17 -4.69
C SER A 17 8.01 15.17 -6.16
N LYS A 18 8.08 14.03 -6.87
CA LYS A 18 7.58 13.89 -8.25
C LYS A 18 6.74 12.63 -8.38
N LEU A 19 5.52 12.78 -8.89
CA LEU A 19 4.64 11.67 -9.22
C LEU A 19 5.36 10.68 -10.17
N PRO A 20 5.32 9.36 -9.89
CA PRO A 20 5.87 8.33 -10.75
C PRO A 20 5.49 8.55 -12.23
N LEU A 21 6.48 8.42 -13.11
CA LEU A 21 6.32 8.57 -14.56
C LEU A 21 6.55 7.23 -15.23
N ASP A 22 5.56 6.74 -15.98
CA ASP A 22 5.76 5.68 -16.93
C ASP A 22 6.55 6.20 -18.11
N LYS A 23 7.79 5.77 -18.27
CA LYS A 23 8.65 6.24 -19.36
C LYS A 23 8.28 5.68 -20.71
N ALA A 24 7.65 4.51 -20.74
CA ALA A 24 7.28 3.85 -21.99
C ALA A 24 6.14 4.62 -22.68
N THR A 25 5.15 5.04 -21.90
CA THR A 25 3.98 5.74 -22.43
C THR A 25 4.08 7.26 -22.24
N GLY A 26 4.66 7.72 -21.14
CA GLY A 26 4.59 9.12 -20.67
C GLY A 26 3.47 9.38 -19.66
N ALA A 27 2.71 8.34 -19.26
CA ALA A 27 1.68 8.45 -18.21
C ALA A 27 2.28 8.81 -16.85
N ARG A 28 1.52 9.54 -16.03
CA ARG A 28 1.92 9.93 -14.68
C ARG A 28 0.92 9.41 -13.67
N ASP A 29 1.43 9.04 -12.49
CA ASP A 29 0.61 8.73 -11.35
C ASP A 29 -0.29 9.94 -11.06
N LEU A 30 -1.57 9.67 -10.84
CA LEU A 30 -2.58 10.67 -10.53
C LEU A 30 -2.72 10.87 -9.02
N GLY A 31 -2.03 10.06 -8.23
CA GLY A 31 -2.25 9.91 -6.81
C GLY A 31 -1.44 10.79 -5.88
N PHE A 32 -1.24 10.29 -4.67
CA PHE A 32 -0.50 10.93 -3.59
C PHE A 32 0.85 10.25 -3.30
N GLY A 33 1.20 9.21 -4.07
CA GLY A 33 2.36 8.37 -3.85
C GLY A 33 2.04 6.91 -4.11
N LEU A 34 3.07 6.06 -4.05
CA LEU A 34 2.95 4.62 -4.20
C LEU A 34 3.35 3.94 -2.91
N ASP A 35 2.56 2.95 -2.47
CA ASP A 35 2.83 2.11 -1.30
C ASP A 35 3.12 2.90 -0.02
N ILE A 36 2.05 3.43 0.58
CA ILE A 36 2.10 4.43 1.64
C ILE A 36 1.73 3.78 2.98
N ALA A 37 2.67 3.76 3.93
CA ALA A 37 2.45 3.19 5.25
C ALA A 37 1.68 4.13 6.20
N ASP A 38 0.75 3.58 6.97
CA ASP A 38 -0.02 4.32 7.97
C ASP A 38 0.38 3.94 9.41
N PHE A 39 -0.30 2.96 10.01
CA PHE A 39 -0.25 2.69 11.45
C PHE A 39 -0.63 1.23 11.75
N LEU A 40 -0.58 0.86 13.04
CA LEU A 40 -0.99 -0.46 13.52
C LEU A 40 -2.38 -0.41 14.16
N LEU A 41 -3.21 -1.40 13.83
CA LEU A 41 -4.59 -1.55 14.28
C LEU A 41 -4.84 -2.95 14.85
N GLU A 42 -6.00 -3.11 15.46
CA GLU A 42 -6.65 -4.40 15.65
C GLU A 42 -8.18 -4.28 15.44
N PRO A 43 -8.88 -5.39 15.12
CA PRO A 43 -10.29 -5.37 14.76
C PRO A 43 -11.21 -5.45 15.99
N GLU A 44 -11.03 -4.52 16.91
CA GLU A 44 -11.84 -4.37 18.12
C GLU A 44 -12.34 -2.92 18.25
N ALA A 45 -13.45 -2.73 18.97
CA ALA A 45 -13.95 -1.38 19.25
C ALA A 45 -13.05 -0.70 20.30
N ASP A 46 -12.99 0.63 20.26
CA ASP A 46 -12.33 1.37 21.33
C ASP A 46 -13.02 1.15 22.69
N GLU A 47 -12.19 1.10 23.73
CA GLU A 47 -12.64 1.11 25.13
C GLU A 47 -12.28 2.45 25.78
N ALA A 48 -13.11 2.90 26.73
CA ALA A 48 -12.91 4.21 27.37
C ALA A 48 -11.60 4.29 28.16
N ASP A 49 -11.13 3.17 28.73
CA ASP A 49 -9.92 3.12 29.54
C ASP A 49 -8.69 2.86 28.67
N GLY A 50 -7.68 3.74 28.79
CA GLY A 50 -6.39 3.57 28.11
C GLY A 50 -6.37 4.00 26.64
N CYS A 51 -7.50 4.38 26.03
CA CYS A 51 -7.53 4.98 24.71
C CYS A 51 -7.05 6.44 24.75
N ILE A 52 -5.89 6.73 24.15
CA ILE A 52 -5.34 8.08 24.00
C ILE A 52 -5.87 8.71 22.71
N THR A 53 -5.87 7.95 21.62
CA THR A 53 -6.36 8.38 20.31
C THR A 53 -7.44 7.41 19.83
N PRO A 54 -8.72 7.82 19.76
CA PRO A 54 -9.80 6.95 19.33
C PRO A 54 -9.86 6.79 17.81
N TYR A 55 -10.29 5.60 17.38
CA TYR A 55 -10.74 5.30 16.04
C TYR A 55 -12.26 5.54 15.93
N HIS A 56 -12.64 6.56 15.17
CA HIS A 56 -14.04 6.97 15.05
C HIS A 56 -14.82 6.08 14.07
N CYS A 57 -15.54 5.08 14.59
CA CYS A 57 -16.49 4.29 13.80
C CYS A 57 -17.79 5.07 13.53
N GLY A 58 -18.41 4.84 12.37
CA GLY A 58 -19.69 5.42 11.95
C GLY A 58 -19.59 6.77 11.24
N ASP A 59 -18.39 7.15 10.78
CA ASP A 59 -18.16 8.39 10.04
C ASP A 59 -17.84 8.15 8.55
N ALA A 60 -17.70 9.23 7.77
CA ALA A 60 -17.37 9.14 6.35
C ALA A 60 -15.92 8.67 6.09
N PHE A 61 -15.06 8.62 7.11
CA PHE A 61 -13.65 8.26 6.98
C PHE A 61 -13.42 6.77 7.21
N HIS A 62 -14.14 6.20 8.16
CA HIS A 62 -13.97 4.83 8.62
C HIS A 62 -15.18 3.93 8.34
N GLY A 63 -16.34 4.53 8.02
CA GLY A 63 -17.57 3.77 7.83
C GLY A 63 -17.94 3.00 9.09
N GLU A 64 -18.61 1.86 8.95
CA GLU A 64 -18.96 0.98 10.07
C GLU A 64 -17.84 -0.03 10.42
N LEU A 65 -16.61 0.19 9.94
CA LEU A 65 -15.48 -0.70 10.17
C LEU A 65 -14.96 -0.56 11.61
N VAL A 66 -15.32 -1.51 12.46
CA VAL A 66 -14.85 -1.57 13.84
C VAL A 66 -13.34 -1.89 13.87
N LYS A 67 -12.57 -0.93 14.40
CA LYS A 67 -11.12 -0.99 14.59
C LYS A 67 -10.73 -0.13 15.81
N ARG A 68 -9.53 -0.36 16.32
CA ARG A 68 -8.86 0.54 17.28
C ARG A 68 -7.36 0.63 17.00
N TYR A 69 -6.76 1.77 17.31
CA TYR A 69 -5.33 1.96 17.14
C TYR A 69 -4.52 1.18 18.17
N VAL A 70 -3.50 0.46 17.70
CA VAL A 70 -2.49 -0.20 18.54
C VAL A 70 -1.32 0.74 18.76
N GLU A 71 -0.69 1.19 17.66
CA GLU A 71 0.48 2.05 17.67
C GLU A 71 0.42 3.08 16.53
N LEU A 72 0.93 4.28 16.84
CA LEU A 72 0.80 5.55 16.12
C LEU A 72 2.17 6.27 16.08
N PRO A 73 2.34 7.36 15.31
CA PRO A 73 1.36 8.05 14.46
C PRO A 73 1.20 7.41 13.07
N GLN A 74 0.31 7.98 12.25
CA GLN A 74 0.23 7.70 10.82
C GLN A 74 1.53 8.14 10.15
N ILE A 75 2.32 7.18 9.65
CA ILE A 75 3.66 7.44 9.12
C ILE A 75 3.61 8.42 7.94
N CYS A 76 2.71 8.24 6.99
CA CYS A 76 2.68 9.03 5.76
C CYS A 76 2.45 10.54 5.94
N THR A 77 1.74 10.95 6.99
CA THR A 77 1.40 12.37 7.24
C THR A 77 2.19 12.98 8.40
N GLN A 78 2.69 12.16 9.32
CA GLN A 78 3.27 12.64 10.58
C GLN A 78 4.72 12.19 10.80
N ALA A 79 5.25 11.26 10.00
CA ALA A 79 6.66 10.94 10.09
C ALA A 79 7.49 12.16 9.66
N ALA A 80 8.44 12.53 10.51
CA ALA A 80 9.61 13.29 10.09
C ALA A 80 10.37 12.51 8.99
N PRO A 81 11.36 13.12 8.30
CA PRO A 81 12.15 12.40 7.30
C PRO A 81 12.62 11.03 7.82
N LEU A 82 12.27 9.98 7.08
CA LEU A 82 12.59 8.61 7.45
C LEU A 82 14.10 8.38 7.32
N GLU A 83 14.64 7.58 8.23
CA GLU A 83 15.98 7.03 8.03
C GLU A 83 15.93 5.98 6.91
N TYR A 84 16.97 5.97 6.07
CA TYR A 84 17.06 5.03 4.96
C TYR A 84 18.50 4.64 4.64
N LYS A 85 18.63 3.51 3.95
CA LYS A 85 19.88 3.02 3.36
C LYS A 85 19.63 2.65 1.91
N VAL A 86 20.51 3.12 1.03
CA VAL A 86 20.51 2.74 -0.38
C VAL A 86 21.61 1.71 -0.62
N THR A 87 21.28 0.66 -1.35
CA THR A 87 22.22 -0.32 -1.90
C THR A 87 21.93 -0.48 -3.38
N SER A 88 22.94 -0.78 -4.19
CA SER A 88 22.79 -0.87 -5.64
C SER A 88 23.75 -1.91 -6.20
N GLY A 89 23.33 -2.57 -7.28
CA GLY A 89 24.16 -3.45 -8.08
C GLY A 89 24.00 -3.15 -9.56
N GLN A 90 24.49 -4.05 -10.41
CA GLN A 90 24.27 -3.93 -11.85
C GLN A 90 22.79 -4.15 -12.17
N GLY A 91 22.13 -3.14 -12.76
CA GLY A 91 20.73 -3.24 -13.18
C GLY A 91 19.69 -3.08 -12.08
N TRP A 92 20.06 -2.76 -10.83
CA TRP A 92 19.09 -2.56 -9.75
C TRP A 92 19.54 -1.59 -8.66
N ILE A 93 18.56 -0.99 -7.99
CA ILE A 93 18.73 -0.15 -6.79
C ILE A 93 17.71 -0.60 -5.74
N CYS A 94 18.17 -0.79 -4.51
CA CYS A 94 17.34 -1.10 -3.37
C CYS A 94 17.42 0.03 -2.33
N VAL A 95 16.27 0.49 -1.86
CA VAL A 95 16.13 1.44 -0.76
C VAL A 95 15.48 0.73 0.41
N ARG A 96 16.12 0.73 1.57
CA ARG A 96 15.53 0.25 2.82
C ARG A 96 15.29 1.44 3.72
N GLN A 97 14.09 1.57 4.26
CA GLN A 97 13.72 2.63 5.20
C GLN A 97 12.99 2.05 6.40
N TRP A 98 12.98 2.78 7.51
CA TRP A 98 12.37 2.30 8.74
C TRP A 98 11.86 3.42 9.64
N TYR A 99 10.93 3.05 10.52
CA TYR A 99 10.34 3.91 11.52
C TYR A 99 10.04 3.13 12.80
N HIS A 100 10.13 3.80 13.95
CA HIS A 100 9.66 3.26 15.23
C HIS A 100 8.45 4.05 15.68
N TYR A 101 7.33 3.37 15.89
CA TYR A 101 6.11 3.97 16.42
C TYR A 101 6.38 4.60 17.78
N ARG A 102 5.80 5.79 18.02
CA ARG A 102 6.14 6.65 19.16
C ARG A 102 4.99 6.82 20.13
N GLU A 103 3.81 6.37 19.73
CA GLU A 103 2.57 6.45 20.50
C GLU A 103 1.89 5.08 20.48
N ALA A 104 1.22 4.73 21.58
CA ALA A 104 0.52 3.47 21.73
C ALA A 104 -0.70 3.67 22.64
N ASN A 105 -1.82 3.03 22.31
CA ASN A 105 -3.00 3.02 23.16
C ASN A 105 -2.99 1.85 24.14
N TYR A 106 -3.95 1.84 25.07
CA TYR A 106 -4.29 0.71 25.94
C TYR A 106 -3.15 0.25 26.87
N GLY A 107 -2.32 1.21 27.30
CA GLY A 107 -1.17 0.93 28.17
C GLY A 107 -0.07 0.09 27.51
N ARG A 108 -0.09 -0.04 26.18
CA ARG A 108 0.90 -0.79 25.41
C ARG A 108 2.24 -0.06 25.35
N LYS A 109 3.28 -0.82 25.01
CA LYS A 109 4.62 -0.29 24.77
C LYS A 109 4.66 0.39 23.41
N THR A 110 5.39 1.49 23.32
CA THR A 110 5.76 2.10 22.04
C THR A 110 7.05 1.48 21.53
N GLY A 111 7.32 1.64 20.24
CA GLY A 111 8.60 1.29 19.63
C GLY A 111 8.55 0.06 18.74
N SER A 112 7.37 -0.43 18.35
CA SER A 112 7.28 -1.36 17.23
C SER A 112 7.94 -0.75 16.00
N ARG A 113 8.64 -1.58 15.24
CA ARG A 113 9.44 -1.14 14.09
C ARG A 113 8.77 -1.54 12.80
N TRP A 114 8.44 -0.55 11.97
CA TRP A 114 8.12 -0.74 10.56
C TRP A 114 9.38 -0.57 9.72
N GLU A 115 9.58 -1.47 8.76
CA GLU A 115 10.63 -1.42 7.75
C GLU A 115 10.02 -1.62 6.37
N GLN A 116 10.45 -0.84 5.39
CA GLN A 116 10.06 -1.01 3.99
C GLN A 116 11.31 -1.20 3.13
N THR A 117 11.25 -2.19 2.25
CA THR A 117 12.29 -2.47 1.25
C THR A 117 11.73 -2.21 -0.13
N LEU A 118 12.29 -1.26 -0.87
CA LEU A 118 11.92 -0.92 -2.24
C LEU A 118 13.02 -1.39 -3.18
N LEU A 119 12.71 -2.22 -4.17
CA LEU A 119 13.64 -2.73 -5.17
C LEU A 119 13.22 -2.31 -6.58
N PHE A 120 14.04 -1.46 -7.18
CA PHE A 120 13.90 -0.98 -8.55
C PHE A 120 14.85 -1.75 -9.46
N ARG A 121 14.34 -2.25 -10.59
CA ARG A 121 15.12 -2.99 -11.61
C ARG A 121 15.08 -2.25 -12.94
N ASP A 122 16.18 -2.28 -13.67
CA ASP A 122 16.26 -1.70 -15.01
C ASP A 122 15.32 -2.40 -15.98
N GLY A 123 14.66 -1.63 -16.84
CA GLY A 123 13.74 -2.17 -17.86
C GLY A 123 12.40 -2.66 -17.31
N VAL A 124 12.19 -2.65 -15.99
CA VAL A 124 10.92 -3.03 -15.35
C VAL A 124 10.10 -1.78 -15.05
N ARG A 125 8.80 -1.81 -15.37
CA ARG A 125 7.86 -0.69 -15.20
C ARG A 125 7.18 -0.65 -13.81
N TYR A 126 7.49 -1.64 -12.98
CA TYR A 126 7.10 -1.74 -11.58
C TYR A 126 8.34 -1.96 -10.69
N PHE A 127 8.23 -1.64 -9.41
CA PHE A 127 9.21 -2.01 -8.39
C PHE A 127 8.59 -3.04 -7.45
N LEU A 128 9.46 -3.82 -6.80
CA LEU A 128 9.02 -4.67 -5.70
C LEU A 128 9.11 -3.87 -4.41
N SER A 129 8.11 -3.99 -3.55
CA SER A 129 8.12 -3.46 -2.19
C SER A 129 7.90 -4.58 -1.18
N ALA A 130 8.40 -4.44 0.03
CA ALA A 130 8.04 -5.30 1.13
C ALA A 130 8.06 -4.56 2.45
N ASP A 131 6.95 -4.66 3.17
CA ASP A 131 6.82 -4.15 4.53
C ASP A 131 7.07 -5.27 5.54
N ARG A 132 7.79 -4.92 6.61
CA ARG A 132 8.02 -5.78 7.77
C ARG A 132 7.75 -4.98 9.03
N ILE A 133 6.88 -5.51 9.88
CA ILE A 133 6.53 -4.91 11.16
C ILE A 133 7.02 -5.87 12.24
N THR A 134 7.90 -5.39 13.12
CA THR A 134 8.34 -6.10 14.33
C THR A 134 7.66 -5.48 15.54
N SER A 135 6.76 -6.22 16.17
CA SER A 135 5.98 -5.66 17.28
C SER A 135 6.72 -5.75 18.61
N VAL A 136 6.61 -4.74 19.47
CA VAL A 136 7.05 -4.81 20.88
C VAL A 136 5.96 -5.30 21.83
N ASN A 137 4.75 -5.52 21.30
CA ASN A 137 3.57 -5.94 22.04
C ASN A 137 3.11 -7.32 21.57
N THR A 138 2.49 -8.10 22.47
CA THR A 138 1.68 -9.25 22.08
C THR A 138 0.26 -8.75 21.79
N VAL A 139 -0.27 -9.07 20.61
CA VAL A 139 -1.58 -8.61 20.12
C VAL A 139 -2.25 -9.76 19.37
N ASP A 140 -3.48 -10.10 19.75
CA ASP A 140 -4.18 -11.28 19.23
C ASP A 140 -4.49 -11.19 17.73
N ARG A 141 -4.67 -9.98 17.20
CA ARG A 141 -5.03 -9.72 15.80
C ARG A 141 -4.41 -8.43 15.29
N LEU A 142 -3.08 -8.39 15.19
CA LEU A 142 -2.37 -7.19 14.77
C LEU A 142 -2.52 -6.96 13.25
N ILE A 143 -2.89 -5.74 12.89
CA ILE A 143 -3.10 -5.31 11.51
C ILE A 143 -2.15 -4.15 11.21
N PHE A 144 -1.58 -4.15 10.00
CA PHE A 144 -0.88 -3.01 9.44
C PHE A 144 -1.72 -2.41 8.30
N ARG A 145 -1.99 -1.10 8.37
CA ARG A 145 -2.71 -0.37 7.33
C ARG A 145 -1.74 0.36 6.39
N LEU A 146 -2.06 0.33 5.10
CA LEU A 146 -1.34 1.03 4.04
C LEU A 146 -2.29 1.47 2.91
N ASP A 147 -1.85 2.42 2.08
CA ASP A 147 -2.51 2.74 0.83
C ASP A 147 -1.84 2.03 -0.35
N MET A 148 -2.61 1.23 -1.09
CA MET A 148 -2.08 0.38 -2.17
C MET A 148 -3.03 0.35 -3.39
N PRO A 149 -2.58 0.74 -4.60
CA PRO A 149 -1.26 1.30 -4.93
C PRO A 149 -1.02 2.68 -4.34
N GLY A 150 -2.08 3.42 -4.03
CA GLY A 150 -2.09 4.79 -3.52
C GLY A 150 -3.43 5.44 -3.85
N HIS A 151 -3.82 6.45 -3.09
CA HIS A 151 -5.06 7.19 -3.35
C HIS A 151 -5.02 7.90 -4.71
N LEU A 152 -6.15 7.97 -5.42
CA LEU A 152 -6.28 8.48 -6.80
C LEU A 152 -7.06 9.80 -6.84
N LYS A 153 -6.41 10.87 -7.29
CA LYS A 153 -7.07 12.16 -7.51
C LYS A 153 -7.81 12.17 -8.83
N HIS A 154 -8.99 12.81 -8.85
CA HIS A 154 -9.74 13.05 -10.07
C HIS A 154 -10.72 14.22 -9.87
N ASP A 155 -11.22 14.76 -10.98
CA ASP A 155 -12.38 15.65 -11.06
C ASP A 155 -13.53 14.86 -11.69
N ARG A 156 -14.47 14.39 -10.86
CA ARG A 156 -15.68 13.65 -11.28
C ARG A 156 -15.41 12.50 -12.28
N GLY A 157 -14.35 11.72 -12.05
CA GLY A 157 -13.98 10.55 -12.85
C GLY A 157 -13.33 10.84 -14.21
N ARG A 158 -12.87 12.08 -14.47
CA ARG A 158 -12.33 12.48 -15.79
C ARG A 158 -10.97 11.86 -16.11
N GLU A 159 -10.10 11.74 -15.12
CA GLU A 159 -8.68 11.42 -15.28
C GLU A 159 -8.42 9.91 -15.42
N PHE A 160 -9.40 9.07 -15.07
CA PHE A 160 -9.29 7.62 -15.15
C PHE A 160 -10.52 7.01 -15.82
N GLU A 161 -10.35 5.86 -16.44
CA GLU A 161 -11.44 5.15 -17.12
C GLU A 161 -12.14 4.18 -16.17
N THR A 162 -11.35 3.35 -15.49
CA THR A 162 -11.86 2.26 -14.66
C THR A 162 -10.88 1.90 -13.55
N ILE A 163 -11.43 1.34 -12.47
CA ILE A 163 -10.69 0.70 -11.39
C ILE A 163 -10.89 -0.81 -11.50
N TYR A 164 -9.84 -1.57 -11.29
CA TYR A 164 -9.88 -3.02 -11.19
C TYR A 164 -9.50 -3.47 -9.78
N LEU A 165 -10.34 -4.31 -9.18
CA LEU A 165 -10.07 -4.97 -7.89
C LEU A 165 -10.24 -6.47 -8.10
N SER A 166 -9.25 -7.30 -7.78
CA SER A 166 -9.35 -8.77 -8.00
C SER A 166 -10.58 -9.40 -7.33
N TYR A 167 -11.07 -8.84 -6.24
CA TYR A 167 -12.24 -9.31 -5.49
C TYR A 167 -13.57 -8.74 -5.98
N HIS A 168 -13.59 -7.88 -7.00
CA HIS A 168 -14.82 -7.24 -7.51
C HIS A 168 -14.90 -7.18 -9.05
N GLY A 169 -13.77 -7.09 -9.76
CA GLY A 169 -13.70 -6.86 -11.20
C GLY A 169 -13.51 -5.39 -11.57
N CYS A 170 -13.85 -5.04 -12.80
CA CYS A 170 -13.76 -3.68 -13.32
C CYS A 170 -14.94 -2.82 -12.86
N ILE A 171 -14.65 -1.62 -12.39
CA ILE A 171 -15.60 -0.62 -11.89
C ILE A 171 -15.39 0.65 -12.72
N PRO A 172 -16.43 1.20 -13.37
CA PRO A 172 -16.28 2.41 -14.17
C PRO A 172 -16.08 3.64 -13.29
N SER A 173 -15.37 4.66 -13.79
CA SER A 173 -15.09 5.89 -13.04
C SER A 173 -16.35 6.65 -12.60
N SER A 174 -17.48 6.45 -13.29
CA SER A 174 -18.79 7.00 -12.93
C SER A 174 -19.27 6.58 -11.54
N GLU A 175 -18.79 5.45 -11.01
CA GLU A 175 -19.14 5.02 -9.66
C GLU A 175 -18.49 5.85 -8.55
N PHE A 176 -17.49 6.68 -8.87
CA PHE A 176 -16.71 7.47 -7.92
C PHE A 176 -17.00 8.99 -8.06
N ILE A 177 -18.18 9.36 -8.55
CA ILE A 177 -18.57 10.77 -8.67
C ILE A 177 -19.00 11.34 -7.32
N GLU A 178 -19.76 10.56 -6.55
CA GLU A 178 -20.32 10.97 -5.25
C GLU A 178 -19.61 10.21 -4.13
N ASP A 179 -19.42 10.88 -2.99
CA ASP A 179 -18.77 10.28 -1.82
C ASP A 179 -19.59 9.12 -1.25
N PHE A 180 -18.89 8.07 -0.80
CA PHE A 180 -19.48 6.94 -0.09
C PHE A 180 -18.47 6.34 0.89
N PRO A 181 -18.93 5.81 2.05
CA PRO A 181 -18.03 5.32 3.09
C PRO A 181 -17.34 4.00 2.70
N PRO A 182 -16.24 3.64 3.39
CA PRO A 182 -15.44 2.43 3.16
C PRO A 182 -16.21 1.12 2.91
N ASP A 183 -17.23 0.86 3.70
CA ASP A 183 -17.95 -0.40 3.78
C ASP A 183 -19.19 -0.48 2.89
N ALA A 184 -19.55 0.60 2.20
CA ALA A 184 -20.80 0.67 1.46
C ALA A 184 -20.81 -0.13 0.15
N ARG A 185 -19.66 -0.30 -0.52
CA ARG A 185 -19.64 -0.73 -1.94
C ARG A 185 -18.55 -1.72 -2.31
N PHE A 186 -17.27 -1.32 -2.15
CA PHE A 186 -16.14 -2.06 -2.71
C PHE A 186 -15.20 -2.55 -1.61
N LEU A 187 -15.79 -3.15 -0.58
CA LEU A 187 -15.11 -3.74 0.57
C LEU A 187 -14.81 -5.22 0.33
N TYR A 188 -13.57 -5.60 0.61
CA TYR A 188 -13.12 -6.96 0.82
C TYR A 188 -12.79 -7.16 2.30
N GLN A 189 -13.29 -8.25 2.86
CA GLN A 189 -12.88 -8.75 4.17
C GLN A 189 -12.51 -10.23 4.04
N ARG A 190 -11.38 -10.62 4.61
CA ARG A 190 -10.93 -12.02 4.61
C ARG A 190 -11.94 -12.88 5.37
N GLY A 191 -12.68 -13.69 4.63
CA GLY A 191 -13.69 -14.59 5.16
C GLY A 191 -13.24 -16.07 5.19
N PRO A 192 -14.10 -16.97 5.68
CA PRO A 192 -13.83 -18.41 5.71
C PRO A 192 -13.59 -19.03 4.32
N GLY A 193 -14.06 -18.38 3.26
CA GLY A 193 -13.84 -18.78 1.87
C GLY A 193 -12.40 -18.60 1.37
N GLY A 194 -11.52 -18.05 2.20
CA GLY A 194 -10.12 -17.79 1.86
C GLY A 194 -9.91 -16.49 1.10
N ALA A 195 -8.65 -16.20 0.79
CA ALA A 195 -8.26 -15.04 0.00
C ALA A 195 -8.55 -15.28 -1.51
N PRO A 196 -8.73 -14.20 -2.30
CA PRO A 196 -8.81 -14.32 -3.75
C PRO A 196 -7.52 -14.92 -4.32
N ASP A 197 -7.58 -15.47 -5.53
CA ASP A 197 -6.44 -16.12 -6.19
C ASP A 197 -5.25 -15.16 -6.41
N THR A 198 -5.58 -13.89 -6.69
CA THR A 198 -4.68 -12.74 -6.76
C THR A 198 -5.26 -11.58 -5.95
N MET A 199 -4.41 -10.64 -5.51
CA MET A 199 -4.83 -9.40 -4.89
C MET A 199 -4.25 -8.22 -5.67
N ILE A 200 -4.93 -7.85 -6.76
CA ILE A 200 -4.58 -6.74 -7.63
C ILE A 200 -5.57 -5.61 -7.40
N ARG A 201 -5.03 -4.40 -7.24
CA ARG A 201 -5.80 -3.17 -7.11
C ARG A 201 -5.17 -2.13 -8.02
N ALA A 202 -5.93 -1.64 -8.97
CA ALA A 202 -5.38 -0.81 -10.04
C ALA A 202 -6.40 0.18 -10.59
N TYR A 203 -5.90 1.24 -11.21
CA TYR A 203 -6.72 2.14 -12.01
C TYR A 203 -6.10 2.36 -13.39
N GLN A 204 -6.94 2.48 -14.40
CA GLN A 204 -6.54 2.77 -15.77
C GLN A 204 -6.60 4.27 -16.02
N VAL A 205 -5.46 4.90 -16.31
CA VAL A 205 -5.43 6.33 -16.59
C VAL A 205 -6.08 6.63 -17.94
N ARG A 206 -6.73 7.80 -18.08
CA ARG A 206 -7.18 8.31 -19.37
C ARG A 206 -6.04 9.07 -20.04
N ARG A 207 -5.87 8.87 -21.34
CA ARG A 207 -4.88 9.57 -22.18
C ARG A 207 -5.49 9.96 -23.51
N ASP A 208 -5.43 11.24 -23.84
CA ASP A 208 -5.92 11.77 -25.13
C ASP A 208 -7.35 11.24 -25.44
N ASP A 209 -8.23 11.32 -24.43
CA ASP A 209 -9.61 10.83 -24.42
C ASP A 209 -9.79 9.31 -24.63
N SER A 210 -8.72 8.53 -24.54
CA SER A 210 -8.71 7.07 -24.68
C SER A 210 -8.18 6.36 -23.42
N PRO A 211 -8.46 5.07 -23.23
CA PRO A 211 -7.84 4.28 -22.16
C PRO A 211 -6.32 4.20 -22.34
N GLY A 212 -5.58 4.51 -21.27
CA GLY A 212 -4.13 4.42 -21.19
C GLY A 212 -3.63 3.19 -20.42
N PRO A 213 -2.38 3.20 -19.92
CA PRO A 213 -1.87 2.11 -19.09
C PRO A 213 -2.54 2.05 -17.73
N TRP A 214 -2.31 0.95 -17.03
CA TRP A 214 -2.74 0.73 -15.66
C TRP A 214 -1.63 1.12 -14.69
N LEU A 215 -2.00 1.81 -13.61
CA LEU A 215 -1.18 1.88 -12.41
C LEU A 215 -1.76 0.91 -11.38
N GLY A 216 -0.95 -0.06 -10.96
CA GLY A 216 -1.41 -1.16 -10.11
C GLY A 216 -0.52 -1.38 -8.90
N GLY A 217 -1.13 -1.86 -7.83
CA GLY A 217 -0.51 -2.47 -6.67
C GLY A 217 -0.97 -3.92 -6.57
N ILE A 218 -0.01 -4.83 -6.44
CA ILE A 218 -0.25 -6.27 -6.44
C ILE A 218 0.33 -6.84 -5.16
N THR A 219 -0.50 -7.36 -4.26
CA THR A 219 -0.04 -8.07 -3.07
C THR A 219 0.33 -9.50 -3.45
N LEU A 220 1.60 -9.83 -3.30
CA LEU A 220 2.22 -11.03 -3.88
C LEU A 220 1.85 -12.32 -3.14
N ASP A 221 1.42 -12.19 -1.88
CA ASP A 221 0.68 -13.22 -1.17
C ASP A 221 -0.71 -12.72 -0.76
N PRO A 222 -1.78 -13.04 -1.52
CA PRO A 222 -3.13 -12.61 -1.20
C PRO A 222 -3.61 -13.04 0.19
N SER A 223 -3.07 -14.13 0.76
CA SER A 223 -3.56 -14.66 2.04
C SER A 223 -3.29 -13.73 3.23
N VAL A 224 -2.30 -12.83 3.10
CA VAL A 224 -1.93 -11.91 4.19
C VAL A 224 -2.89 -10.73 4.32
N VAL A 225 -3.67 -10.44 3.28
CA VAL A 225 -4.60 -9.30 3.29
C VAL A 225 -5.79 -9.63 4.18
N PHE A 226 -5.99 -8.81 5.19
CA PHE A 226 -7.05 -8.89 6.16
C PHE A 226 -8.32 -8.21 5.63
N GLU A 227 -8.20 -6.94 5.23
CA GLU A 227 -9.27 -6.16 4.63
C GLU A 227 -8.69 -5.26 3.52
N ALA A 228 -9.51 -4.90 2.55
CA ALA A 228 -9.14 -3.91 1.54
C ALA A 228 -10.40 -3.25 1.02
N TRP A 229 -10.36 -1.95 0.75
CA TRP A 229 -11.50 -1.27 0.15
C TRP A 229 -11.09 -0.14 -0.77
N CYS A 230 -12.03 0.20 -1.64
CA CYS A 230 -11.95 1.35 -2.52
C CYS A 230 -13.17 2.23 -2.28
N HIS A 231 -13.00 3.47 -1.85
CA HIS A 231 -14.13 4.37 -1.60
C HIS A 231 -13.88 5.79 -2.10
N GLN A 232 -14.96 6.56 -2.23
CA GLN A 232 -14.90 7.95 -2.69
C GLN A 232 -15.04 8.91 -1.51
N ARG A 233 -14.07 9.82 -1.36
CA ARG A 233 -14.09 10.90 -0.37
C ARG A 233 -13.32 12.12 -0.89
N GLY A 234 -13.90 12.82 -1.85
CA GLY A 234 -13.25 13.90 -2.61
C GLY A 234 -12.12 13.44 -3.56
N TYR A 235 -11.58 12.25 -3.34
CA TYR A 235 -10.70 11.47 -4.20
C TYR A 235 -11.00 9.99 -3.96
N VAL A 236 -10.50 9.11 -4.81
CA VAL A 236 -10.63 7.67 -4.59
C VAL A 236 -9.58 7.21 -3.59
N CYS A 237 -10.02 6.72 -2.44
CA CYS A 237 -9.17 6.10 -1.43
C CYS A 237 -8.96 4.62 -1.76
N PHE A 238 -7.71 4.20 -1.83
CA PHE A 238 -7.31 2.81 -1.85
C PHE A 238 -6.66 2.45 -0.51
N ILE A 239 -7.37 1.73 0.36
CA ILE A 239 -6.81 1.28 1.65
C ILE A 239 -6.68 -0.25 1.67
N GLU A 240 -5.53 -0.75 2.10
CA GLU A 240 -5.27 -2.16 2.39
C GLU A 240 -4.92 -2.35 3.86
N GLU A 241 -5.30 -3.49 4.40
CA GLU A 241 -4.91 -3.95 5.71
C GLU A 241 -4.32 -5.36 5.60
N VAL A 242 -3.12 -5.57 6.11
CA VAL A 242 -2.46 -6.89 6.15
C VAL A 242 -2.28 -7.37 7.58
N GLY A 243 -2.21 -8.70 7.77
CA GLY A 243 -2.11 -9.33 9.09
C GLY A 243 -3.47 -9.86 9.56
N GLY A 244 -3.88 -9.47 10.76
CA GLY A 244 -5.11 -9.95 11.42
C GLY A 244 -4.95 -11.27 12.17
N GLU A 245 -3.71 -11.75 12.29
CA GLU A 245 -3.29 -12.94 13.05
C GLU A 245 -2.64 -12.52 14.38
N ALA A 246 -2.46 -13.49 15.29
CA ALA A 246 -1.76 -13.26 16.55
C ALA A 246 -0.29 -12.97 16.31
N VAL A 247 0.22 -11.95 16.98
CA VAL A 247 1.62 -11.53 16.96
C VAL A 247 2.14 -11.50 18.39
N GLU A 248 3.24 -12.20 18.65
CA GLU A 248 3.94 -12.16 19.92
C GLU A 248 4.96 -11.02 19.94
N ALA A 249 5.19 -10.42 21.12
CA ALA A 249 6.22 -9.41 21.29
C ALA A 249 7.61 -9.91 20.82
N GLY A 250 8.27 -9.10 20.00
CA GLY A 250 9.56 -9.39 19.37
C GLY A 250 9.47 -10.16 18.04
N THR A 251 8.28 -10.60 17.64
CA THR A 251 8.06 -11.26 16.34
C THR A 251 7.66 -10.28 15.26
N SER A 252 7.68 -10.75 14.01
CA SER A 252 7.36 -9.89 12.86
C SER A 252 6.36 -10.53 11.90
N PHE A 253 5.59 -9.67 11.26
CA PHE A 253 4.74 -10.00 10.12
C PHE A 253 4.94 -8.94 9.02
N GLY A 254 4.34 -9.17 7.86
CA GLY A 254 4.57 -8.30 6.71
C GLY A 254 3.98 -8.85 5.42
N ALA A 255 4.21 -8.12 4.34
CA ALA A 255 3.75 -8.47 3.00
C ALA A 255 4.70 -7.89 1.96
N ALA A 256 4.70 -8.47 0.76
CA ALA A 256 5.42 -7.94 -0.38
C ALA A 256 4.47 -7.63 -1.52
N TYR A 257 4.88 -6.64 -2.33
CA TYR A 257 4.06 -6.01 -3.35
C TYR A 257 4.84 -5.84 -4.65
N ALA A 258 4.15 -5.85 -5.78
CA ALA A 258 4.63 -5.26 -7.02
C ALA A 258 3.80 -4.01 -7.32
N VAL A 259 4.46 -2.87 -7.53
CA VAL A 259 3.79 -1.57 -7.68
C VAL A 259 4.35 -0.80 -8.86
N GLY A 260 3.48 -0.38 -9.78
CA GLY A 260 3.87 0.42 -10.93
C GLY A 260 2.95 0.27 -12.14
N TRP A 261 3.53 0.34 -13.34
CA TRP A 261 2.79 0.46 -14.59
C TRP A 261 2.69 -0.86 -15.36
N PHE A 262 1.50 -1.11 -15.90
CA PHE A 262 1.16 -2.30 -16.66
C PHE A 262 0.31 -1.93 -17.88
N ASP A 263 0.38 -2.72 -18.95
CA ASP A 263 -0.43 -2.47 -20.15
C ASP A 263 -1.82 -3.10 -20.01
N THR A 264 -1.90 -4.25 -19.33
CA THR A 264 -3.16 -5.00 -19.18
C THR A 264 -3.33 -5.57 -17.77
N ILE A 265 -4.56 -5.97 -17.44
CA ILE A 265 -4.84 -6.76 -16.23
C ILE A 265 -4.11 -8.12 -16.30
N ASP A 266 -4.01 -8.74 -17.47
CA ASP A 266 -3.30 -10.00 -17.66
C ASP A 266 -1.80 -9.88 -17.32
N ASP A 267 -1.17 -8.74 -17.60
CA ASP A 267 0.20 -8.47 -17.17
C ASP A 267 0.34 -8.44 -15.64
N MET A 268 -0.60 -7.79 -14.95
CA MET A 268 -0.63 -7.78 -13.49
C MET A 268 -0.88 -9.18 -12.93
N THR A 269 -1.80 -9.93 -13.51
CA THR A 269 -2.09 -11.33 -13.13
C THR A 269 -0.86 -12.22 -13.30
N ARG A 270 -0.14 -12.08 -14.41
CA ARG A 270 1.13 -12.80 -14.64
C ARG A 270 2.18 -12.48 -13.57
N VAL A 271 2.34 -11.20 -13.21
CA VAL A 271 3.28 -10.79 -12.14
C VAL A 271 2.84 -11.33 -10.77
N ALA A 272 1.54 -11.32 -10.47
CA ALA A 272 1.01 -11.92 -9.25
C ALA A 272 1.34 -13.42 -9.15
N HIS A 273 1.25 -14.15 -10.27
CA HIS A 273 1.59 -15.57 -10.31
C HIS A 273 3.10 -15.83 -10.26
N GLU A 274 3.91 -15.02 -10.94
CA GLU A 274 5.38 -15.14 -10.95
C GLU A 274 5.97 -15.03 -9.55
N HIS A 275 5.45 -14.11 -8.74
CA HIS A 275 5.94 -13.86 -7.38
C HIS A 275 5.05 -14.43 -6.27
N ARG A 276 4.19 -15.41 -6.59
CA ARG A 276 3.17 -15.90 -5.67
C ARG A 276 3.75 -16.38 -4.33
N GLY A 277 3.16 -15.91 -3.24
CA GLY A 277 3.53 -16.29 -1.87
C GLY A 277 4.74 -15.51 -1.31
N MET A 278 5.28 -14.56 -2.08
CA MET A 278 6.38 -13.71 -1.62
C MET A 278 5.88 -12.74 -0.54
N ARG A 279 6.60 -12.68 0.59
CA ARG A 279 6.32 -11.78 1.72
C ARG A 279 7.50 -10.89 2.13
N GLU A 280 8.67 -11.13 1.54
CA GLU A 280 9.91 -10.40 1.80
C GLU A 280 10.75 -10.32 0.53
N ILE A 281 11.60 -9.30 0.44
CA ILE A 281 12.57 -9.13 -0.65
C ILE A 281 13.95 -9.55 -0.16
N ASP A 282 14.47 -10.63 -0.73
CA ASP A 282 15.86 -11.05 -0.54
C ASP A 282 16.75 -10.36 -1.59
N VAL A 283 17.38 -9.25 -1.20
CA VAL A 283 18.26 -8.47 -2.09
C VAL A 283 19.48 -9.28 -2.55
N ALA A 284 19.92 -10.28 -1.78
CA ALA A 284 21.07 -11.10 -2.14
C ALA A 284 20.79 -11.98 -3.37
N ARG A 285 19.52 -12.31 -3.65
CA ARG A 285 19.15 -13.01 -4.89
C ARG A 285 19.36 -12.17 -6.14
N PHE A 286 19.53 -10.85 -6.01
CA PHE A 286 19.82 -9.94 -7.12
C PHE A 286 21.32 -9.59 -7.21
N THR A 287 22.15 -10.00 -6.25
CA THR A 287 23.61 -9.81 -6.32
C THR A 287 24.32 -10.92 -7.10
N ASP A 288 23.72 -12.11 -7.12
CA ASP A 288 24.30 -13.31 -7.73
C ASP A 288 23.65 -13.57 -9.10
N GLY A 289 24.07 -12.76 -10.08
CA GLY A 289 23.66 -12.75 -11.49
C GLY A 289 22.72 -13.85 -12.00
N GLU A 290 21.43 -13.51 -12.08
CA GLU A 290 20.50 -13.94 -13.13
C GLU A 290 19.97 -12.70 -13.87
#